data_AF-A0A0L0NY08-F1
#
_entry.id   AF-A0A0L0NY08-F1
#
_cell.length_a   1.000
_cell.length_b   1.000
_cell.length_c   1.000
_cell.angle_alpha   90.00
_cell.angle_beta   90.00
_cell.angle_gamma   90.00
#
_symmetry.space_group_name_H-M   'P 1'
#
loop_
_entity.id
_entity.type
_entity.pdbx_description
1 polymer ?
#
loop_
_entity_poly.entity_id
_entity_poly.type
_entity_poly.pdbx_seq_one_letter_code
_entity_poly.pdbx_strand_id
1 'polypeptide(L)'
;MTQDIATPYITERALFAATSKSTISSSFPNYTDPMPPVYGQVLDAFTRCSHYHTDLDIVAIRFKCCNKYFPCYQCHDELRNHHTQRWTTSELEKDEPVILCGSCQQQLTFSQYIGGGSRCVYCDARFNPKCALHYDLYFDLCGPIGAAVEDCKEAVEESN
;
A
#
# COMPACT_ATOMS: atom_id res chain seq x y z
N MET A 1 -71.91 25.13 28.42
CA MET A 1 -70.44 25.15 28.48
C MET A 1 -69.95 24.83 27.07
N THR A 2 -69.70 25.88 26.29
CA THR A 2 -69.29 25.81 24.90
C THR A 2 -67.96 26.55 24.79
N GLN A 3 -66.92 25.84 24.38
CA GLN A 3 -65.66 26.38 23.86
C GLN A 3 -65.20 25.36 22.80
N ASP A 4 -65.30 25.65 21.51
CA ASP A 4 -64.39 26.47 20.69
C ASP A 4 -62.99 25.86 20.55
N ILE A 5 -62.73 25.26 19.37
CA ILE A 5 -61.40 25.13 18.80
C ILE A 5 -61.44 25.37 17.28
N ALA A 6 -61.08 26.61 16.90
CA ALA A 6 -60.51 27.01 15.60
C ALA A 6 -59.11 26.37 15.45
N THR A 7 -58.45 26.16 14.31
CA THR A 7 -58.58 26.47 12.87
C THR A 7 -57.51 25.61 12.15
N PRO A 8 -57.57 25.47 10.80
CA PRO A 8 -56.71 24.54 10.05
C PRO A 8 -55.53 25.19 9.31
N TYR A 9 -54.62 24.32 8.83
CA TYR A 9 -53.82 24.43 7.60
C TYR A 9 -52.66 25.45 7.54
N ILE A 10 -51.43 24.99 7.84
CA ILE A 10 -50.21 25.37 7.12
C ILE A 10 -49.26 24.17 7.13
N THR A 11 -48.89 23.63 5.97
CA THR A 11 -47.49 23.25 5.66
C THR A 11 -47.30 23.23 4.14
N GLU A 12 -46.18 23.82 3.74
CA GLU A 12 -45.93 24.37 2.41
C GLU A 12 -45.46 23.35 1.36
N ARG A 13 -45.80 23.64 0.10
CA ARG A 13 -45.21 23.06 -1.11
C ARG A 13 -43.77 23.54 -1.26
N ALA A 14 -42.80 22.65 -1.10
CA ALA A 14 -41.44 22.89 -1.58
C ALA A 14 -41.41 22.82 -3.12
N LEU A 15 -41.18 23.97 -3.76
CA LEU A 15 -40.69 24.04 -5.14
C LEU A 15 -39.19 23.67 -5.14
N PHE A 16 -38.84 22.55 -5.77
CA PHE A 16 -37.45 22.28 -6.15
C PHE A 16 -37.18 22.91 -7.53
N ALA A 17 -36.54 24.06 -7.52
CA ALA A 17 -35.91 24.64 -8.71
C ALA A 17 -34.53 24.00 -8.88
N ALA A 18 -34.33 23.32 -10.02
CA ALA A 18 -33.06 22.74 -10.42
C ALA A 18 -32.16 23.82 -11.04
N THR A 19 -31.10 24.21 -10.34
CA THR A 19 -29.88 24.85 -10.86
C THR A 19 -28.77 24.53 -9.86
N SER A 20 -27.65 23.88 -10.18
CA SER A 20 -26.65 24.36 -11.13
C SER A 20 -25.75 23.21 -11.61
N LYS A 21 -25.34 23.28 -12.88
CA LYS A 21 -24.32 22.43 -13.50
C LYS A 21 -22.98 22.60 -12.76
N SER A 22 -22.56 21.59 -12.01
CA SER A 22 -21.19 21.50 -11.52
C SER A 22 -20.31 20.85 -12.58
N THR A 23 -19.49 21.66 -13.23
CA THR A 23 -18.42 21.24 -14.12
C THR A 23 -17.36 20.53 -13.28
N ILE A 24 -17.45 19.20 -13.20
CA ILE A 24 -16.34 18.36 -12.70
C ILE A 24 -15.22 18.43 -13.74
N SER A 25 -14.22 19.27 -13.47
CA SER A 25 -12.94 19.25 -14.16
C SER A 25 -12.25 17.93 -13.81
N SER A 26 -12.41 16.94 -14.69
CA SER A 26 -11.80 15.62 -14.57
C SER A 26 -10.30 15.70 -14.84
N SER A 27 -9.55 16.12 -13.84
CA SER A 27 -8.10 15.93 -13.74
C SER A 27 -7.79 14.70 -12.88
N PHE A 28 -8.50 13.60 -13.15
CA PHE A 28 -8.13 12.28 -12.64
C PHE A 28 -7.35 11.55 -13.74
N PRO A 29 -6.15 11.02 -13.46
CA PRO A 29 -5.42 10.24 -14.44
C PRO A 29 -6.27 9.04 -14.88
N ASN A 30 -6.36 8.82 -16.19
CA ASN A 30 -7.02 7.65 -16.77
C ASN A 30 -6.29 6.39 -16.29
N TYR A 31 -6.91 5.64 -15.37
CA TYR A 31 -6.38 4.42 -14.76
C TYR A 31 -6.67 3.23 -15.70
N THR A 32 -5.99 3.17 -16.84
CA THR A 32 -6.08 2.02 -17.76
C THR A 32 -4.93 1.02 -17.60
N ASP A 33 -4.06 1.22 -16.60
CA ASP A 33 -3.07 0.20 -16.25
C ASP A 33 -3.70 -0.87 -15.36
N PRO A 34 -3.71 -2.15 -15.79
CA PRO A 34 -4.21 -3.23 -14.96
C PRO A 34 -3.36 -3.36 -13.69
N MET A 35 -4.03 -3.52 -12.56
CA MET A 35 -3.43 -3.75 -11.26
C MET A 35 -2.36 -4.87 -11.33
N PRO A 36 -1.17 -4.69 -10.71
CA PRO A 36 -0.16 -5.74 -10.68
C PRO A 36 -0.72 -7.01 -10.03
N PRO A 37 -0.51 -8.20 -10.62
CA PRO A 37 -0.96 -9.45 -10.02
C PRO A 37 -0.19 -9.74 -8.73
N VAL A 38 -0.93 -10.16 -7.70
CA VAL A 38 -0.38 -10.61 -6.42
C VAL A 38 -0.51 -12.12 -6.32
N TYR A 39 0.60 -12.78 -6.00
CA TYR A 39 0.69 -14.25 -5.93
C TYR A 39 0.78 -14.71 -4.48
N GLY A 40 0.31 -15.92 -4.19
CA GLY A 40 0.34 -16.50 -2.85
C GLY A 40 -1.03 -17.03 -2.43
N GLN A 41 -1.15 -17.40 -1.16
CA GLN A 41 -2.42 -17.74 -0.52
C GLN A 41 -3.19 -16.47 -0.16
N VAL A 42 -3.50 -15.64 -1.16
CA VAL A 42 -4.17 -14.34 -1.00
C VAL A 42 -5.63 -14.55 -0.61
N LEU A 43 -6.11 -13.81 0.40
CA LEU A 43 -7.46 -13.93 0.92
C LEU A 43 -8.43 -12.92 0.30
N ASP A 44 -7.93 -11.75 -0.13
CA ASP A 44 -8.75 -10.67 -0.65
C ASP A 44 -7.96 -9.65 -1.49
N ALA A 45 -8.65 -8.62 -1.98
CA ALA A 45 -8.06 -7.55 -2.77
C ALA A 45 -7.06 -6.68 -1.98
N PHE A 46 -7.08 -6.71 -0.64
CA PHE A 46 -6.16 -5.93 0.20
C PHE A 46 -4.80 -6.60 0.38
N THR A 47 -4.51 -7.65 -0.39
CA THR A 47 -3.24 -8.40 -0.38
C THR A 47 -2.97 -9.18 0.91
N ARG A 48 -3.95 -9.37 1.79
CA ARG A 48 -3.80 -10.21 2.98
C ARG A 48 -3.62 -11.68 2.59
N CYS A 49 -2.87 -12.46 3.37
CA CYS A 49 -2.67 -13.89 3.10
C CYS A 49 -2.98 -14.79 4.30
N SER A 50 -3.08 -16.10 4.07
CA SER A 50 -3.28 -17.08 5.15
C SER A 50 -2.25 -16.99 6.28
N HIS A 51 -1.02 -16.55 5.99
CA HIS A 51 0.05 -16.38 6.98
C HIS A 51 -0.07 -15.07 7.79
N TYR A 52 -0.42 -13.95 7.15
CA TYR A 52 -0.53 -12.62 7.76
C TYR A 52 -1.78 -11.90 7.22
N HIS A 53 -2.74 -11.62 8.09
CA HIS A 53 -4.09 -11.14 7.71
C HIS A 53 -4.77 -10.24 8.74
N THR A 54 -4.00 -9.52 9.56
CA THR A 54 -4.55 -8.40 10.33
C THR A 54 -5.00 -7.29 9.38
N ASP A 55 -5.81 -6.35 9.87
CA ASP A 55 -6.25 -5.19 9.08
C ASP A 55 -5.10 -4.28 8.62
N LEU A 56 -3.89 -4.47 9.16
CA LEU A 56 -2.68 -3.72 8.78
C LEU A 56 -1.78 -4.49 7.81
N ASP A 57 -2.02 -5.78 7.56
CA ASP A 57 -1.23 -6.63 6.66
C ASP A 57 -1.65 -6.45 5.20
N ILE A 58 -1.72 -5.18 4.79
CA ILE A 58 -2.28 -4.74 3.50
C ILE A 58 -1.19 -4.25 2.53
N VAL A 59 -0.02 -4.89 2.58
CA VAL A 59 1.09 -4.64 1.67
C VAL A 59 1.49 -5.91 0.96
N ALA A 60 1.87 -5.80 -0.31
CA ALA A 60 2.59 -6.85 -1.02
C ALA A 60 3.96 -6.33 -1.43
N ILE A 61 4.96 -7.20 -1.37
CA ILE A 61 6.36 -6.86 -1.65
C ILE A 61 6.75 -7.46 -3.00
N ARG A 62 7.43 -6.68 -3.83
CA ARG A 62 8.00 -7.16 -5.09
C ARG A 62 9.32 -7.86 -4.82
N PHE A 63 9.38 -9.15 -5.09
CA PHE A 63 10.59 -9.94 -4.85
C PHE A 63 11.57 -9.75 -6.00
N LYS A 64 12.81 -9.36 -5.69
CA LYS A 64 13.87 -9.10 -6.70
C LYS A 64 14.12 -10.31 -7.61
N CYS A 65 14.14 -11.50 -7.04
CA CYS A 65 14.46 -12.75 -7.74
C CYS A 65 13.52 -13.07 -8.92
N CYS A 66 12.26 -12.61 -8.87
CA CYS A 66 11.28 -12.93 -9.92
C CYS A 66 10.38 -11.77 -10.35
N ASN A 67 10.59 -10.57 -9.79
CA ASN A 67 9.87 -9.34 -10.10
C ASN A 67 8.35 -9.42 -9.92
N LYS A 68 7.88 -10.28 -9.01
CA LYS A 68 6.45 -10.50 -8.70
C LYS A 68 6.10 -10.05 -7.29
N TYR A 69 4.85 -9.62 -7.11
CA TYR A 69 4.32 -9.23 -5.81
C TYR A 69 3.79 -10.43 -5.04
N PHE A 70 4.17 -10.52 -3.76
CA PHE A 70 3.64 -11.48 -2.81
C PHE A 70 3.33 -10.76 -1.48
N PRO A 71 2.30 -11.19 -0.74
CA PRO A 71 1.99 -10.65 0.60
C PRO A 71 3.10 -10.85 1.62
N CYS A 72 3.83 -11.97 1.53
CA CYS A 72 4.89 -12.33 2.47
C CYS A 72 5.88 -13.33 1.86
N TYR A 73 6.96 -13.63 2.60
CA TYR A 73 8.00 -14.58 2.16
C TYR A 73 7.51 -16.03 2.12
N GLN A 74 6.63 -16.44 3.04
CA GLN A 74 6.09 -17.80 3.04
C GLN A 74 5.25 -18.07 1.79
N CYS A 75 4.41 -17.11 1.37
CA CYS A 75 3.69 -17.18 0.10
C CYS A 75 4.62 -17.27 -1.12
N HIS A 76 5.80 -16.64 -1.06
CA HIS A 76 6.81 -16.77 -2.11
C HIS A 76 7.41 -18.18 -2.12
N ASP A 77 7.90 -18.65 -0.97
CA ASP A 77 8.62 -19.92 -0.84
C ASP A 77 7.73 -21.14 -1.16
N GLU A 78 6.43 -21.05 -0.87
CA GLU A 78 5.46 -22.08 -1.25
C GLU A 78 5.23 -22.17 -2.77
N LEU A 79 5.39 -21.07 -3.50
CA LEU A 79 5.08 -20.98 -4.93
C LEU A 79 6.31 -20.89 -5.84
N ARG A 80 7.51 -20.73 -5.29
CA ARG A 80 8.75 -20.53 -6.03
C ARG A 80 9.80 -21.52 -5.56
N ASN A 81 10.42 -22.17 -6.52
CA ASN A 81 11.45 -23.18 -6.27
C ASN A 81 12.87 -22.59 -6.32
N HIS A 82 13.02 -21.35 -5.86
CA HIS A 82 14.30 -20.64 -5.81
C HIS A 82 14.38 -19.78 -4.56
N HIS A 83 15.60 -19.53 -4.09
CA HIS A 83 15.84 -18.64 -2.95
C HIS A 83 15.45 -17.20 -3.28
N THR A 84 15.11 -16.45 -2.23
CA THR A 84 14.87 -15.02 -2.33
C THR A 84 16.17 -14.28 -2.64
N GLN A 85 16.07 -13.23 -3.43
CA GLN A 85 17.15 -12.25 -3.60
C GLN A 85 16.70 -10.95 -2.95
N ARG A 86 17.67 -10.25 -2.37
CA ARG A 86 17.44 -9.00 -1.64
C ARG A 86 17.78 -7.80 -2.52
N TRP A 87 16.93 -6.79 -2.46
CA TRP A 87 17.19 -5.49 -3.08
C TRP A 87 18.29 -4.78 -2.31
N THR A 88 19.32 -4.31 -3.00
CA THR A 88 20.38 -3.52 -2.36
C THR A 88 19.95 -2.06 -2.23
N THR A 89 20.54 -1.34 -1.28
CA THR A 89 20.36 0.11 -1.12
C THR A 89 20.44 0.87 -2.47
N SER A 90 21.50 0.63 -3.26
CA SER A 90 21.69 1.31 -4.55
C SER A 90 20.65 0.95 -5.63
N GLU A 91 19.96 -0.17 -5.51
CA GLU A 91 18.83 -0.50 -6.38
C GLU A 91 17.56 0.20 -5.92
N LEU A 92 17.33 0.27 -4.61
CA LEU A 92 16.18 0.94 -4.01
C LEU A 92 16.19 2.47 -4.24
N GLU A 93 17.37 3.06 -4.43
CA GLU A 93 17.56 4.46 -4.82
C GLU A 93 17.07 4.79 -6.24
N LYS A 94 16.82 3.79 -7.09
CA LYS A 94 16.42 4.01 -8.50
C LYS A 94 14.93 4.34 -8.69
N ASP A 95 14.22 4.68 -7.61
CA ASP A 95 12.78 4.95 -7.60
C ASP A 95 11.93 3.84 -8.24
N GLU A 96 12.38 2.58 -8.17
CA GLU A 96 11.58 1.45 -8.62
C GLU A 96 10.50 1.10 -7.59
N PRO A 97 9.26 0.82 -8.04
CA PRO A 97 8.22 0.34 -7.16
C PRO A 97 8.54 -1.07 -6.66
N VAL A 98 8.64 -1.21 -5.34
CA VAL A 98 8.90 -2.48 -4.66
C VAL A 98 7.83 -2.86 -3.64
N ILE A 99 6.90 -1.94 -3.34
CA ILE A 99 5.78 -2.16 -2.44
C ILE A 99 4.48 -1.89 -3.19
N LEU A 100 3.46 -2.71 -2.97
CA LEU A 100 2.09 -2.48 -3.44
C LEU A 100 1.20 -2.27 -2.22
N CYS A 101 0.45 -1.16 -2.21
CA CYS A 101 -0.56 -0.92 -1.18
C CYS A 101 -1.86 -1.65 -1.53
N GLY A 102 -2.30 -2.60 -0.72
CA GLY A 102 -3.56 -3.32 -0.93
C GLY A 102 -4.82 -2.46 -0.80
N SER A 103 -4.76 -1.31 -0.13
CA SER A 103 -5.93 -0.42 0.01
C SER A 103 -6.22 0.39 -1.25
N CYS A 104 -5.20 0.98 -1.88
CA CYS A 104 -5.38 1.86 -3.04
C CYS A 104 -4.72 1.35 -4.32
N GLN A 105 -4.01 0.22 -4.24
CA GLN A 105 -3.37 -0.47 -5.36
C GLN A 105 -2.28 0.35 -6.04
N GLN A 106 -1.85 1.44 -5.40
CA GLN A 106 -0.69 2.19 -5.84
C GLN A 106 0.59 1.42 -5.48
N GLN A 107 1.53 1.46 -6.41
CA GLN A 107 2.86 0.95 -6.20
C GLN A 107 3.73 2.06 -5.60
N LEU A 108 4.42 1.76 -4.50
CA LEU A 108 5.29 2.65 -3.78
C LEU A 108 6.75 2.25 -4.01
N THR A 109 7.62 3.25 -4.16
CA THR A 109 9.05 3.05 -4.01
C THR A 109 9.38 2.74 -2.55
N PHE A 110 10.55 2.15 -2.28
CA PHE A 110 10.96 1.88 -0.90
C PHE A 110 11.04 3.15 -0.06
N SER A 111 11.57 4.24 -0.63
CA SER A 111 11.64 5.56 0.02
C SER A 111 10.25 6.10 0.41
N GLN A 112 9.24 5.94 -0.47
CA GLN A 112 7.87 6.33 -0.16
C GLN A 112 7.27 5.47 0.97
N TYR A 113 7.55 4.17 0.98
CA TYR A 113 7.07 3.25 2.00
C TYR A 113 7.67 3.54 3.38
N ILE A 114 8.99 3.74 3.47
CA ILE A 114 9.67 4.06 4.74
C ILE A 114 9.35 5.49 5.18
N GLY A 115 9.42 6.46 4.28
CA GLY A 115 9.17 7.88 4.58
C GLY A 115 7.73 8.16 5.04
N GLY A 116 6.78 7.31 4.67
CA GLY A 116 5.38 7.41 5.09
C GLY A 116 5.11 7.01 6.55
N GLY A 117 6.10 6.49 7.30
CA GLY A 117 5.93 6.17 8.73
C GLY A 117 4.87 5.10 9.00
N SER A 118 4.93 3.98 8.26
CA SER A 118 3.91 2.91 8.27
C SER A 118 2.53 3.36 7.79
N ARG A 119 2.47 4.32 6.86
CA ARG A 119 1.24 4.76 6.20
C ARG A 119 1.47 4.91 4.69
N CYS A 120 0.43 4.66 3.91
CA CYS A 120 0.48 4.90 2.48
C CYS A 120 0.50 6.40 2.18
N VAL A 121 1.48 6.88 1.41
CA VAL A 121 1.57 8.28 0.99
C VAL A 121 0.44 8.73 0.02
N TYR A 122 -0.29 7.77 -0.57
CA TYR A 122 -1.35 8.05 -1.54
C TYR A 122 -2.77 8.00 -0.95
N CYS A 123 -3.03 7.12 0.02
CA CYS A 123 -4.37 6.91 0.55
C CYS A 123 -4.47 6.97 2.08
N ASP A 124 -3.35 7.18 2.77
CA ASP A 124 -3.31 7.27 4.23
C ASP A 124 -3.79 5.97 4.93
N ALA A 125 -3.79 4.82 4.25
CA ALA A 125 -4.00 3.53 4.88
C ALA A 125 -2.81 3.18 5.79
N ARG A 126 -3.09 2.59 6.96
CA ARG A 126 -2.05 2.18 7.91
C ARG A 126 -1.48 0.82 7.52
N PHE A 127 -0.16 0.71 7.56
CA PHE A 127 0.57 -0.52 7.38
C PHE A 127 1.01 -1.11 8.72
N ASN A 128 1.27 -2.41 8.73
CA ASN A 128 1.78 -3.07 9.92
C ASN A 128 3.25 -2.66 10.17
N PRO A 129 3.58 -1.92 11.24
CA PRO A 129 4.96 -1.53 11.52
C PRO A 129 5.87 -2.74 11.79
N LYS A 130 5.30 -3.89 12.18
CA LYS A 130 6.06 -5.13 12.41
C LYS A 130 6.62 -5.74 11.13
N CYS A 131 6.18 -5.31 9.93
CA CYS A 131 6.81 -5.73 8.68
C CYS A 131 8.31 -5.39 8.63
N ALA A 132 8.75 -4.37 9.39
CA ALA A 132 10.17 -4.01 9.53
C ALA A 132 11.03 -5.13 10.13
N LEU A 133 10.45 -6.02 10.93
CA LEU A 133 11.16 -7.17 11.52
C LEU A 133 11.59 -8.22 10.47
N HIS A 134 11.09 -8.12 9.24
CA HIS A 134 11.37 -9.04 8.14
C HIS A 134 12.14 -8.37 6.99
N TYR A 135 12.62 -7.13 7.16
CA TYR A 135 13.31 -6.42 6.08
C TYR A 135 14.55 -7.15 5.59
N ASP A 136 15.25 -7.83 6.48
CA ASP A 136 16.41 -8.67 6.17
C ASP A 136 16.12 -9.78 5.14
N LEU A 137 14.85 -10.20 4.99
CA LEU A 137 14.43 -11.19 3.99
C LEU A 137 14.25 -10.61 2.58
N TYR A 138 14.05 -9.28 2.47
CA TYR A 138 13.68 -8.61 1.22
C TYR A 138 14.72 -7.57 0.76
N PHE A 139 15.42 -6.97 1.71
CA PHE A 139 16.25 -5.79 1.53
C PHE A 139 17.61 -6.03 2.20
N ASP A 140 18.66 -5.64 1.48
CA ASP A 140 20.01 -5.52 2.00
C ASP A 140 20.30 -4.04 2.18
N LEU A 141 20.06 -3.55 3.40
CA LEU A 141 20.13 -2.14 3.76
C LEU A 141 21.53 -1.71 4.23
N CYS A 142 22.58 -2.44 3.84
CA CYS A 142 23.94 -1.97 4.02
C CYS A 142 24.19 -0.75 3.11
N GLY A 143 24.54 0.40 3.69
CA GLY A 143 24.71 1.69 2.98
C GLY A 143 23.56 2.68 3.22
N PRO A 144 23.60 3.91 2.64
CA PRO A 144 22.68 4.96 3.03
C PRO A 144 21.31 4.87 2.33
N ILE A 145 20.36 4.14 2.93
CA ILE A 145 18.98 4.62 3.07
C ILE A 145 18.60 4.47 4.55
N GLY A 146 18.68 5.58 5.31
CA GLY A 146 18.07 5.70 6.65
C GLY A 146 18.87 5.27 7.88
N ALA A 147 20.21 5.18 7.78
CA ALA A 147 21.22 5.14 8.86
C ALA A 147 20.87 4.47 10.21
N ALA A 148 21.21 3.18 10.36
CA ALA A 148 22.24 2.67 11.29
C ALA A 148 22.13 1.13 11.36
N VAL A 149 22.80 0.44 10.44
CA VAL A 149 23.20 -0.96 10.63
C VAL A 149 24.65 -0.94 11.08
N GLU A 150 24.90 -0.70 12.37
CA GLU A 150 26.23 -0.99 12.91
C GLU A 150 26.52 -2.47 12.60
N ASP A 151 27.67 -2.74 11.95
CA ASP A 151 28.08 -4.04 11.38
C ASP A 151 27.55 -4.43 9.98
N CYS A 152 27.86 -3.62 8.96
CA CYS A 152 28.20 -4.20 7.65
C CYS A 152 29.55 -4.92 7.78
N LYS A 153 29.58 -6.15 8.31
CA LYS A 153 30.82 -6.93 8.32
C LYS A 153 31.17 -7.39 6.91
N GLU A 154 32.43 -7.12 6.59
CA GLU A 154 33.21 -7.47 5.39
C GLU A 154 32.96 -6.61 4.16
N ALA A 155 33.73 -5.52 4.14
CA ALA A 155 34.43 -5.06 2.95
C ALA A 155 34.86 -6.26 2.11
N VAL A 156 34.31 -6.36 0.90
CA VAL A 156 34.77 -7.30 -0.11
C VAL A 156 36.26 -7.07 -0.30
N GLU A 157 37.02 -8.14 -0.05
CA GLU A 157 38.47 -8.17 0.07
C GLU A 157 39.18 -7.36 -1.02
N GLU A 158 40.22 -6.67 -0.56
CA GLU A 158 41.20 -5.92 -1.33
C GLU A 158 41.69 -6.71 -2.55
N SER A 159 41.73 -5.99 -3.68
CA SER A 159 42.86 -5.98 -4.61
C SER A 159 43.87 -7.12 -4.43
N ASN A 160 43.71 -8.19 -5.20
CA ASN A 160 44.84 -9.03 -5.59
C ASN A 160 44.69 -9.46 -7.06
#